data_AF-A0A9Q8ILN9-F1
#
_entry.id   AF-A0A9Q8ILN9-F1
#
_cell.length_a   1.000
_cell.length_b   1.000
_cell.length_c   1.000
_cell.angle_alpha   90.00
_cell.angle_beta   90.00
_cell.angle_gamma   90.00
#
_symmetry.space_group_name_H-M   'P 1'
#
loop_
_entity.id
_entity.type
_entity.pdbx_description
1 polymer ?
#
loop_
_entity_poly.entity_id
_entity_poly.type
_entity_poly.pdbx_seq_one_letter_code
_entity_poly.pdbx_strand_id
1 'polypeptide(L)'
;MIYAIISFIAGYIMFVFCLFQGVLDMSAQINEIHKAENSSKKFKAIRTGLWMIPPLKIMLERNRLRNIVKSSGNSKADAERFKRFYDISNQSTAWAYISFACMLDAIVSIKTVFDAFGWHLTLPLFSFLSLIVIIAGYAQVMYRASDDREEKLGAKINRLGKQ
;
A
#
# COMPACT_ATOMS: atom_id res chain seq x y z
N MET A 1 -12.83 16.95 -23.80
CA MET A 1 -11.35 16.96 -23.64
C MET A 1 -10.92 17.20 -22.19
N ILE A 2 -11.10 18.40 -21.62
CA ILE A 2 -10.64 18.73 -20.26
C ILE A 2 -11.21 17.79 -19.18
N TYR A 3 -12.50 17.48 -19.23
CA TYR A 3 -13.13 16.56 -18.28
C TYR A 3 -12.53 15.15 -18.28
N ALA A 4 -12.11 14.63 -19.44
CA ALA A 4 -11.49 13.30 -19.55
C ALA A 4 -10.11 13.28 -18.89
N ILE A 5 -9.33 14.35 -19.06
CA ILE A 5 -8.02 14.52 -18.42
C ILE A 5 -8.19 14.61 -16.90
N ILE A 6 -9.14 15.41 -16.42
CA ILE A 6 -9.43 15.55 -14.99
C ILE A 6 -9.87 14.21 -14.40
N SER A 7 -10.75 13.48 -15.08
CA SER A 7 -11.22 12.16 -14.64
C SER A 7 -10.06 11.15 -14.52
N PHE A 8 -9.17 11.10 -15.51
CA PHE A 8 -7.99 10.24 -15.47
C PHE A 8 -7.07 10.61 -14.28
N ILE A 9 -6.79 11.90 -14.11
CA ILE A 9 -5.95 12.38 -13.00
C ILE A 9 -6.59 12.04 -11.65
N ALA A 10 -7.89 12.24 -11.49
CA ALA A 10 -8.62 11.92 -10.27
C ALA A 10 -8.55 10.42 -9.94
N GLY A 11 -8.82 9.56 -10.93
CA GLY A 11 -8.71 8.11 -10.78
C GLY A 11 -7.29 7.66 -10.42
N TYR A 12 -6.28 8.22 -11.08
CA TYR A 12 -4.88 7.93 -10.80
C TYR A 12 -4.46 8.35 -9.38
N ILE A 13 -4.85 9.55 -8.94
CA ILE A 13 -4.58 10.05 -7.59
C ILE A 13 -5.26 9.14 -6.56
N MET A 14 -6.54 8.80 -6.75
CA MET A 14 -7.27 7.90 -5.86
C MET A 14 -6.59 6.54 -5.76
N PHE A 15 -6.17 5.96 -6.89
CA PHE A 15 -5.40 4.72 -6.92
C PHE A 15 -4.17 4.79 -6.01
N VAL A 16 -3.33 5.82 -6.21
CA VAL A 16 -2.07 6.00 -5.47
C VAL A 16 -2.31 6.21 -3.98
N PHE A 17 -3.22 7.10 -3.60
CA PHE A 17 -3.43 7.44 -2.20
C PHE A 17 -4.18 6.34 -1.42
N CYS A 18 -5.15 5.66 -2.04
CA CYS A 18 -5.78 4.50 -1.40
C CYS A 18 -4.76 3.36 -1.20
N LEU A 19 -3.87 3.12 -2.16
CA LEU A 19 -2.82 2.11 -1.98
C LEU A 19 -1.88 2.51 -0.84
N PHE A 20 -1.48 3.78 -0.82
CA PHE A 20 -0.59 4.32 0.20
C PHE A 20 -1.20 4.22 1.60
N GLN A 21 -2.49 4.52 1.77
CA GLN A 21 -3.17 4.37 3.06
C GLN A 21 -3.18 2.91 3.51
N GLY A 22 -3.48 1.97 2.61
CA GLY A 22 -3.41 0.54 2.91
C GLY A 22 -2.02 0.13 3.38
N VAL A 23 -0.97 0.65 2.74
CA VAL A 23 0.44 0.42 3.11
C VAL A 23 0.76 0.99 4.49
N LEU A 24 0.38 2.24 4.77
CA LEU A 24 0.65 2.90 6.03
C LEU A 24 -0.03 2.20 7.22
N ASP A 25 -1.32 1.92 7.11
CA ASP A 25 -2.10 1.29 8.18
C ASP A 25 -1.46 -0.06 8.58
N MET A 26 -1.02 -0.83 7.59
CA MET A 26 -0.37 -2.13 7.81
C MET A 26 1.05 -1.99 8.39
N SER A 27 1.86 -1.07 7.86
CA SER A 27 3.25 -0.88 8.31
C SER A 27 3.32 -0.34 9.73
N ALA A 28 2.46 0.62 10.08
CA ALA A 28 2.39 1.17 11.44
C ALA A 28 2.16 0.06 12.47
N GLN A 29 1.23 -0.85 12.17
CA GLN A 29 0.89 -1.92 13.08
C GLN A 29 1.93 -3.04 13.15
N ILE A 30 2.56 -3.39 12.01
CA ILE A 30 3.69 -4.31 12.02
C ILE A 30 4.82 -3.76 12.90
N ASN A 31 5.08 -2.45 12.84
CA ASN A 31 6.09 -1.79 13.67
C ASN A 31 5.73 -1.80 15.15
N GLU A 32 4.47 -1.59 15.52
CA GLU A 32 4.02 -1.71 16.92
C GLU A 32 4.22 -3.14 17.45
N ILE A 33 3.90 -4.15 16.64
CA ILE A 33 4.06 -5.55 17.05
C ILE A 33 5.54 -5.92 17.17
N HIS A 34 6.37 -5.49 16.22
CA HIS A 34 7.83 -5.67 16.30
C HIS A 34 8.43 -4.99 17.54
N LYS A 35 7.96 -3.80 17.93
CA LYS A 35 8.40 -3.13 19.18
C LYS A 35 7.94 -3.87 20.43
N ALA A 36 6.75 -4.46 20.38
CA ALA A 36 6.18 -5.20 21.50
C ALA A 36 6.77 -6.61 21.66
N GLU A 37 7.35 -7.15 20.59
CA GLU A 37 8.10 -8.40 20.57
C GLU A 37 9.59 -8.12 20.36
N ASN A 38 10.31 -7.80 21.44
CA ASN A 38 11.79 -7.68 21.45
C ASN A 38 12.53 -8.98 21.05
N SER A 39 11.86 -9.95 20.43
CA SER A 39 12.35 -11.29 20.17
C SER A 39 11.45 -11.91 19.09
N SER A 40 11.91 -11.93 17.84
CA SER A 40 12.32 -13.21 17.26
C SER A 40 12.94 -13.01 15.87
N LYS A 41 14.17 -13.53 15.72
CA LYS A 41 14.73 -13.87 14.40
C LYS A 41 13.97 -15.02 13.72
N LYS A 42 12.87 -15.52 14.34
CA LYS A 42 12.14 -16.74 13.97
C LYS A 42 11.06 -16.48 12.92
N PHE A 43 10.47 -15.28 12.87
CA PHE A 43 9.42 -14.95 11.90
C PHE A 43 9.92 -13.93 10.86
N LYS A 44 10.26 -14.42 9.67
CA LYS A 44 10.74 -13.59 8.54
C LYS A 44 9.66 -12.58 8.12
N ALA A 45 10.06 -11.33 7.92
CA ALA A 45 9.17 -10.28 7.40
C ALA A 45 8.70 -10.61 5.98
N ILE A 46 7.45 -10.26 5.65
CA ILE A 46 6.90 -10.49 4.33
C ILE A 46 7.40 -9.42 3.36
N ARG A 47 7.70 -9.85 2.14
CA ARG A 47 8.35 -9.02 1.13
C ARG A 47 7.47 -7.82 0.77
N THR A 48 8.05 -6.63 0.75
CA THR A 48 7.34 -5.38 0.40
C THR A 48 6.72 -5.44 -0.99
N GLY A 49 7.37 -6.11 -1.95
CA GLY A 49 6.90 -6.33 -3.33
C GLY A 49 5.53 -7.02 -3.46
N LEU A 50 5.04 -7.70 -2.42
CA LEU A 50 3.70 -8.32 -2.44
C LEU A 50 2.57 -7.29 -2.41
N TRP A 51 2.86 -6.00 -2.22
CA TRP A 51 1.85 -4.93 -2.37
C TRP A 51 1.31 -4.79 -3.79
N MET A 52 1.95 -5.39 -4.81
CA MET A 52 1.34 -5.51 -6.14
C MET A 52 0.07 -6.38 -6.12
N ILE A 53 -0.06 -7.24 -5.12
CA ILE A 53 -1.24 -8.07 -4.85
C ILE A 53 -1.61 -7.90 -3.37
N PRO A 54 -2.19 -6.74 -3.00
CA PRO A 54 -2.42 -6.42 -1.59
C PRO A 54 -3.21 -7.48 -0.80
N PRO A 55 -4.30 -8.11 -1.33
CA PRO A 55 -5.02 -9.14 -0.59
C PRO A 55 -4.13 -10.32 -0.18
N LEU A 56 -3.20 -10.73 -1.06
CA LEU A 56 -2.26 -11.81 -0.79
C LEU A 56 -1.28 -11.40 0.32
N LYS A 57 -0.72 -10.19 0.25
CA LYS A 57 0.18 -9.69 1.28
C LYS A 57 -0.48 -9.70 2.66
N ILE A 58 -1.72 -9.20 2.72
CA ILE A 58 -2.45 -9.08 3.97
C ILE A 58 -2.79 -10.46 4.55
N MET A 59 -3.20 -11.41 3.71
CA MET A 59 -3.44 -12.79 4.14
C MET A 59 -2.19 -13.45 4.74
N LEU A 60 -1.03 -13.23 4.11
CA LEU A 60 0.25 -13.76 4.61
C LEU A 60 0.64 -13.13 5.96
N GLU A 61 0.48 -11.81 6.11
CA GLU A 61 0.78 -11.10 7.36
C GLU A 61 -0.16 -11.55 8.49
N ARG A 62 -1.44 -11.74 8.19
CA ARG A 62 -2.42 -12.29 9.14
C ARG A 62 -2.02 -13.67 9.64
N ASN A 63 -1.56 -14.54 8.74
CA ASN A 63 -1.09 -15.87 9.11
C ASN A 63 0.19 -15.81 9.94
N ARG A 64 1.14 -14.92 9.59
CA ARG A 64 2.36 -14.67 10.37
C ARG A 64 2.01 -14.28 11.80
N LEU A 65 1.09 -13.32 11.97
CA LEU A 65 0.71 -12.81 13.28
C LEU A 65 -0.12 -13.77 14.12
N ARG A 66 -0.97 -14.56 13.47
CA ARG A 66 -1.65 -15.68 14.15
C ARG A 66 -0.64 -16.67 14.74
N ASN A 67 0.46 -16.95 14.03
CA ASN A 67 1.50 -17.86 14.51
C ASN A 67 2.32 -17.26 15.65
N ILE A 68 2.58 -15.95 15.57
CA ILE A 68 3.24 -15.17 16.62
C ILE A 68 2.45 -15.23 17.93
N VAL A 69 1.15 -14.88 17.89
CA VAL A 69 0.23 -14.87 19.05
C VAL A 69 0.06 -16.26 19.67
N LYS A 70 0.07 -17.32 18.84
CA LYS A 70 0.04 -18.70 19.36
C LYS A 70 1.30 -19.07 20.14
N SER A 71 2.41 -18.38 19.91
CA SER A 71 3.72 -18.71 20.51
C SER A 71 4.07 -17.90 21.77
N SER A 72 3.33 -16.83 22.09
CA SER A 72 3.65 -15.88 23.18
C SER A 72 3.10 -16.27 24.56
N GLY A 73 2.20 -17.26 24.67
CA GLY A 73 1.80 -17.88 25.94
C GLY A 73 0.94 -17.04 26.90
N ASN A 74 0.62 -15.77 26.60
CA ASN A 74 -0.14 -14.85 27.47
C ASN A 74 -1.55 -14.55 26.90
N SER A 75 -2.49 -15.45 27.16
CA SER A 75 -3.77 -15.55 26.43
C SER A 75 -4.62 -14.27 26.33
N LYS A 76 -4.67 -13.39 27.35
CA LYS A 76 -5.55 -12.20 27.32
C LYS A 76 -4.94 -11.01 26.57
N ALA A 77 -3.70 -10.64 26.89
CA ALA A 77 -3.01 -9.53 26.23
C ALA A 77 -2.73 -9.85 24.75
N ASP A 78 -2.43 -11.11 24.45
CA ASP A 78 -2.14 -11.56 23.09
C ASP A 78 -3.42 -11.62 22.23
N ALA A 79 -4.56 -11.99 22.81
CA ALA A 79 -5.85 -11.94 22.13
C ALA A 79 -6.29 -10.51 21.81
N GLU A 80 -6.04 -9.55 22.71
CA GLU A 80 -6.35 -8.15 22.46
C GLU A 80 -5.46 -7.56 21.35
N ARG A 81 -4.17 -7.88 21.36
CA ARG A 81 -3.23 -7.51 20.28
C ARG A 81 -3.63 -8.11 18.94
N PHE A 82 -4.00 -9.39 18.92
CA PHE A 82 -4.49 -10.05 17.71
C PHE A 82 -5.76 -9.39 17.17
N LYS A 83 -6.70 -9.04 18.04
CA LYS A 83 -7.94 -8.37 17.65
C LYS A 83 -7.65 -7.00 17.01
N ARG A 84 -6.82 -6.17 17.65
CA ARG A 84 -6.39 -4.88 17.08
C ARG A 84 -5.70 -5.07 15.73
N PHE A 85 -4.86 -6.10 15.61
CA PHE A 85 -4.24 -6.45 14.33
C PHE A 85 -5.27 -6.83 13.26
N TYR A 86 -6.21 -7.67 13.62
CA TYR A 86 -7.26 -8.11 12.71
C TYR A 86 -8.10 -6.95 12.18
N ASP A 87 -8.45 -5.99 13.04
CA ASP A 87 -9.26 -4.83 12.66
C ASP A 87 -8.52 -3.91 11.67
N ILE A 88 -7.26 -3.56 11.95
CA ILE A 88 -6.44 -2.75 11.04
C ILE A 88 -6.07 -3.51 9.76
N SER A 89 -5.86 -4.83 9.86
CA SER A 89 -5.66 -5.69 8.68
C SER A 89 -6.86 -5.67 7.75
N ASN A 90 -8.09 -5.68 8.29
CA ASN A 90 -9.31 -5.54 7.50
C ASN A 90 -9.44 -4.13 6.90
N GLN A 91 -9.09 -3.09 7.64
CA GLN A 91 -9.07 -1.72 7.13
C GLN A 91 -8.07 -1.56 5.98
N SER A 92 -6.84 -2.05 6.15
CA SER A 92 -5.83 -2.09 5.09
C SER A 92 -6.30 -2.89 3.88
N THR A 93 -7.06 -3.97 4.10
CA THR A 93 -7.68 -4.77 3.03
C THR A 93 -8.74 -3.97 2.28
N ALA A 94 -9.56 -3.19 2.98
CA ALA A 94 -10.55 -2.32 2.35
C ALA A 94 -9.86 -1.28 1.45
N TRP A 95 -8.82 -0.61 1.96
CA TRP A 95 -8.03 0.34 1.18
C TRP A 95 -7.36 -0.28 -0.04
N ALA A 96 -6.87 -1.51 0.09
CA ALA A 96 -6.35 -2.30 -1.00
C ALA A 96 -7.38 -2.56 -2.12
N TYR A 97 -8.60 -2.96 -1.76
CA TYR A 97 -9.67 -3.19 -2.74
C TYR A 97 -10.13 -1.89 -3.41
N ILE A 98 -10.26 -0.80 -2.64
CA ILE A 98 -10.60 0.52 -3.19
C ILE A 98 -9.49 0.97 -4.16
N SER A 99 -8.22 0.83 -3.77
CA SER A 99 -7.09 1.13 -4.62
C SER A 99 -7.12 0.32 -5.93
N PHE A 100 -7.41 -0.98 -5.86
CA PHE A 100 -7.54 -1.82 -7.04
C PHE A 100 -8.69 -1.35 -7.95
N ALA A 101 -9.84 -0.98 -7.38
CA ALA A 101 -10.95 -0.42 -8.16
C ALA A 101 -10.55 0.90 -8.85
N CYS A 102 -9.90 1.81 -8.14
CA CYS A 102 -9.42 3.07 -8.70
C CYS A 102 -8.33 2.86 -9.76
N MET A 103 -7.50 1.82 -9.63
CA MET A 103 -6.52 1.43 -10.65
C MET A 103 -7.21 1.01 -11.95
N LEU A 104 -8.24 0.17 -11.86
CA LEU A 104 -9.03 -0.25 -13.02
C LEU A 104 -9.74 0.94 -13.67
N ASP A 105 -10.29 1.84 -12.87
CA ASP A 105 -10.93 3.07 -13.36
C ASP A 105 -9.92 4.01 -14.06
N ALA A 106 -8.71 4.16 -13.49
CA ALA A 106 -7.62 4.90 -14.11
C ALA A 106 -7.18 4.26 -15.44
N ILE A 107 -7.18 2.92 -15.54
CA ILE A 107 -6.88 2.19 -16.78
C ILE A 107 -7.96 2.43 -17.84
N VAL A 108 -9.24 2.30 -17.47
CA VAL A 108 -10.36 2.51 -18.40
C VAL A 108 -10.39 3.96 -18.91
N SER A 109 -10.13 4.93 -18.05
CA SER A 109 -10.11 6.35 -18.42
C SER A 109 -9.00 6.73 -19.41
N ILE A 110 -7.96 5.89 -19.61
CA ILE A 110 -6.99 6.06 -20.72
C ILE A 110 -7.73 6.09 -22.06
N LYS A 111 -8.67 5.15 -22.28
CA LYS A 111 -9.46 5.10 -23.51
C LYS A 111 -10.31 6.35 -23.65
N THR A 112 -10.97 6.79 -22.58
CA THR A 112 -11.81 7.99 -22.56
C THR A 112 -11.02 9.25 -22.91
N VAL A 113 -9.76 9.35 -22.47
CA VAL A 113 -8.86 10.43 -22.87
C VAL A 113 -8.57 10.36 -24.37
N PHE A 114 -8.14 9.23 -24.90
CA PHE A 114 -7.83 9.08 -26.33
C PHE A 114 -9.05 9.36 -27.23
N ASP A 115 -10.23 8.84 -26.87
CA ASP A 115 -11.48 9.11 -27.59
C ASP A 115 -11.79 10.62 -27.60
N ALA A 116 -11.53 11.33 -26.49
CA ALA A 116 -11.76 12.77 -26.39
C ALA A 116 -10.82 13.63 -27.25
N PHE A 117 -9.69 13.07 -27.69
CA PHE A 117 -8.76 13.68 -28.65
C PHE A 117 -8.96 13.19 -30.09
N GLY A 118 -9.90 12.25 -30.32
CA GLY A 118 -10.12 11.64 -31.62
C GLY A 118 -8.99 10.71 -32.07
N TRP A 119 -8.17 10.21 -31.14
CA TRP A 119 -7.04 9.33 -31.45
C TRP A 119 -7.46 7.86 -31.38
N HIS A 120 -7.10 7.08 -32.40
CA HIS A 120 -7.31 5.64 -32.39
C HIS A 120 -6.31 4.95 -31.47
N LEU A 121 -6.84 4.36 -30.39
CA LEU A 121 -6.04 3.61 -29.43
C LEU A 121 -6.03 2.12 -29.81
N THR A 122 -4.86 1.62 -30.22
CA THR A 122 -4.68 0.19 -30.51
C THR A 122 -4.53 -0.62 -29.22
N LEU A 123 -4.90 -1.91 -29.27
CA LEU A 123 -4.82 -2.79 -28.10
C LEU A 123 -3.40 -2.90 -27.50
N PRO A 124 -2.31 -3.00 -28.29
CA PRO A 124 -0.96 -3.03 -27.75
C PRO A 124 -0.58 -1.73 -27.02
N LEU A 125 -0.96 -0.57 -27.58
CA LEU A 125 -0.67 0.73 -26.97
C LEU A 125 -1.47 0.92 -25.67
N PHE A 126 -2.75 0.51 -25.65
CA PHE A 126 -3.57 0.52 -24.44
C PHE A 126 -2.95 -0.33 -23.31
N SER A 127 -2.52 -1.55 -23.63
CA SER A 127 -1.88 -2.45 -22.65
C SER A 127 -0.58 -1.87 -22.12
N PHE A 128 0.24 -1.26 -22.98
CA PHE A 128 1.49 -0.60 -22.59
C PHE A 128 1.25 0.59 -21.65
N LEU A 129 0.30 1.48 -22.00
CA LEU A 129 -0.05 2.64 -21.16
C LEU A 129 -0.64 2.20 -19.81
N SER A 130 -1.47 1.16 -19.81
CA SER A 130 -2.02 0.57 -18.59
C SER A 130 -0.91 0.06 -17.66
N LEU A 131 0.09 -0.64 -18.22
CA LEU A 131 1.24 -1.11 -17.46
C LEU A 131 2.05 0.04 -16.87
N ILE A 132 2.26 1.13 -17.63
CA ILE A 132 2.92 2.34 -17.13
C ILE A 132 2.16 2.92 -15.95
N VAL A 133 0.84 3.06 -16.04
CA VAL A 133 -0.01 3.59 -14.95
C VAL A 133 0.14 2.76 -13.67
N ILE A 134 0.10 1.43 -13.79
CA ILE A 134 0.26 0.51 -12.65
C ILE A 134 1.65 0.66 -12.03
N ILE A 135 2.71 0.58 -12.85
CA ILE A 135 4.10 0.65 -12.37
C ILE A 135 4.39 2.01 -11.75
N ALA A 136 3.96 3.10 -12.39
CA ALA A 136 4.17 4.46 -11.88
C ALA A 136 3.46 4.67 -10.54
N GLY A 137 2.19 4.25 -10.44
CA GLY A 137 1.44 4.37 -9.20
C GLY A 137 2.06 3.55 -8.07
N TYR A 138 2.42 2.30 -8.36
CA TYR A 138 3.09 1.43 -7.39
C TYR A 138 4.45 1.99 -6.94
N ALA A 139 5.28 2.44 -7.89
CA ALA A 139 6.58 3.03 -7.62
C ALA A 139 6.46 4.30 -6.77
N GLN A 140 5.47 5.16 -7.04
CA GLN A 140 5.20 6.34 -6.23
C GLN A 140 4.83 5.98 -4.79
N VAL A 141 4.02 4.94 -4.60
CA VAL A 141 3.64 4.47 -3.26
C VAL A 141 4.84 3.90 -2.51
N MET A 142 5.62 3.03 -3.15
CA MET A 142 6.82 2.46 -2.52
C MET A 142 7.87 3.52 -2.20
N TYR A 143 8.04 4.52 -3.07
CA TYR A 143 8.91 5.66 -2.80
C TYR A 143 8.45 6.47 -1.58
N ARG A 144 7.13 6.63 -1.39
CA ARG A 144 6.57 7.34 -0.24
C ARG A 144 6.57 6.52 1.05
N ALA A 145 6.43 5.19 0.94
CA ALA A 145 6.34 4.28 2.07
C ALA A 145 7.69 3.72 2.54
N SER A 146 8.77 3.89 1.78
CA SER A 146 10.11 3.48 2.19
C SER A 146 10.62 4.35 3.35
N ASP A 147 11.10 3.69 4.42
CA ASP A 147 11.68 4.28 5.66
C ASP A 147 12.75 5.35 5.41
N ASP A 148 13.29 5.42 4.20
CA ASP A 148 14.26 6.41 3.73
C ASP A 148 13.76 7.88 3.91
N ARG A 149 12.45 8.13 3.98
CA ARG A 149 11.92 9.46 4.35
C ARG A 149 11.89 9.73 5.85
N GLU A 150 11.52 8.75 6.67
CA GLU A 150 11.56 8.90 8.13
C GLU A 150 13.00 9.12 8.61
N GLU A 151 13.96 8.39 8.05
CA GLU A 151 15.38 8.55 8.38
C GLU A 151 15.94 9.89 7.89
N LYS A 152 15.58 10.35 6.68
CA LYS A 152 16.01 11.66 6.15
C LYS A 152 15.38 12.84 6.87
N LEU A 153 14.09 12.76 7.24
CA LEU A 153 13.41 13.81 8.02
C LEU A 153 13.91 13.82 9.47
N GLY A 154 14.07 12.65 10.08
CA GLY A 154 14.67 12.50 11.41
C GLY A 154 16.09 13.07 11.46
N ALA A 155 16.93 12.72 10.49
CA ALA A 155 18.29 13.27 10.39
C ALA A 155 18.31 14.79 10.16
N LYS A 156 17.34 15.35 9.43
CA LYS A 156 17.22 16.80 9.19
C LYS A 156 16.77 17.55 10.44
N ILE A 157 15.81 17.01 11.19
CA ILE A 157 15.35 17.56 12.48
C ILE A 157 16.48 17.50 13.54
N ASN A 158 17.22 16.39 13.61
CA ASN A 158 18.33 16.23 14.56
C ASN A 158 19.51 17.18 14.27
N ARG A 159 19.67 17.63 13.01
CA ARG A 159 20.65 18.67 12.65
C ARG A 159 20.19 20.08 13.02
N LEU A 160 18.89 20.36 12.95
CA LEU A 160 18.31 21.64 13.33
C LEU A 160 18.23 21.84 14.85
N GLY A 161 18.11 20.77 15.63
CA GLY A 161 18.15 20.83 17.10
C GLY A 161 19.56 20.89 17.72
N LYS A 162 20.62 20.85 16.91
CA LYS A 162 22.03 20.99 17.34
C LYS A 162 22.66 22.34 16.98
N GLN A 163 21.90 23.25 16.36
CA GLN A 163 22.26 24.65 16.17
C GLN A 163 21.61 25.51 17.24
#